data_AF-A0A2H9N120-F1
#
_entry.id   AF-A0A2H9N120-F1
#
_cell.length_a   1.000
_cell.length_b   1.000
_cell.length_c   1.000
_cell.angle_alpha   90.00
_cell.angle_beta   90.00
_cell.angle_gamma   90.00
#
_symmetry.space_group_name_H-M   'P 1'
#
loop_
_entity.id
_entity.type
_entity.pdbx_description
1 polymer ?
#
loop_
_entity_poly.entity_id
_entity_poly.type
_entity_poly.pdbx_seq_one_letter_code
_entity_poly.pdbx_strand_id
1 'polypeptide(L)' 'MSVAEEVRLYIKNKPYIKESLEEGIVNLSSLARQIQKDLGLKNFEAVKAALRRLSEGMKKTKYKREEKVL' A
#
# COMPACT_ATOMS: atom_id res chain seq x y z
N MET A 1 -2.61 -17.94 0.60
CA MET A 1 -2.57 -16.48 0.79
C MET A 1 -2.19 -15.87 -0.55
N SER A 2 -2.92 -14.86 -1.03
CA SER A 2 -2.61 -14.17 -2.29
C SER A 2 -1.65 -13.00 -2.07
N VAL A 3 -0.83 -12.64 -3.07
CA VAL A 3 0.10 -11.50 -3.01
C VAL A 3 -0.59 -10.22 -2.49
N ALA A 4 -1.84 -9.99 -2.90
CA ALA A 4 -2.60 -8.83 -2.44
C ALA A 4 -2.93 -8.86 -0.94
N GLU A 5 -3.21 -10.03 -0.38
CA GLU A 5 -3.41 -10.21 1.06
C GLU A 5 -2.11 -10.03 1.84
N GLU A 6 -1.00 -10.56 1.35
CA GLU A 6 0.31 -10.42 2.02
C GLU A 6 0.75 -8.96 2.05
N VAL A 7 0.61 -8.25 0.93
CA VAL A 7 0.87 -6.80 0.84
C VAL A 7 -0.04 -6.04 1.80
N ARG A 8 -1.33 -6.36 1.86
CA ARG A 8 -2.25 -5.71 2.81
C ARG A 8 -1.83 -5.93 4.26
N LEU A 9 -1.47 -7.15 4.63
CA LEU A 9 -1.04 -7.49 5.98
C LEU A 9 0.27 -6.77 6.34
N TYR A 10 1.21 -6.73 5.42
CA TYR A 10 2.48 -6.01 5.58
C TYR A 10 2.26 -4.53 5.89
N ILE A 11 1.38 -3.86 5.13
CA ILE A 11 1.05 -2.44 5.35
C ILE A 11 0.27 -2.24 6.65
N LYS A 12 -0.69 -3.13 6.96
CA LYS A 12 -1.46 -3.06 8.22
C LYS A 12 -0.56 -3.11 9.45
N ASN A 13 0.52 -3.88 9.40
CA ASN A 13 1.48 -4.01 10.50
C ASN A 13 2.51 -2.86 10.57
N LYS A 14 2.46 -1.88 9.65
CA LYS A 14 3.40 -0.75 9.58
C LYS A 14 2.64 0.58 9.41
N PRO A 15 2.13 1.17 10.50
CA PRO A 15 1.32 2.39 10.47
C PRO A 15 1.97 3.55 9.71
N TYR A 16 3.28 3.76 9.87
CA TYR A 16 4.04 4.81 9.20
C TYR A 16 4.00 4.70 7.66
N ILE A 17 4.03 3.47 7.11
CA ILE A 17 3.91 3.25 5.67
C ILE A 17 2.48 3.52 5.21
N LYS A 18 1.49 3.07 6.00
CA LYS A 18 0.07 3.29 5.71
C LYS A 18 -0.25 4.78 5.61
N GLU A 19 0.20 5.57 6.59
CA GLU A 19 0.02 7.03 6.61
C GLU A 19 0.68 7.69 5.40
N SER A 20 1.94 7.36 5.13
CA SER A 20 2.66 7.88 3.96
C SER A 20 1.99 7.51 2.63
N LEU A 21 1.37 6.33 2.53
CA LEU A 21 0.59 5.91 1.36
C LEU A 21 -0.72 6.68 1.20
N GLU A 22 -1.39 6.98 2.32
CA GLU A 22 -2.61 7.79 2.38
C GLU A 22 -2.32 9.24 1.96
N GLU A 23 -1.15 9.78 2.32
CA GLU A 23 -0.66 11.10 1.89
C GLU A 23 -0.12 11.12 0.45
N GLY A 24 0.20 9.95 -0.10
CA GLY A 24 0.69 9.84 -1.48
C GLY A 24 2.14 10.28 -1.67
N ILE A 25 2.93 10.36 -0.60
CA ILE A 25 4.34 10.77 -0.61
C ILE A 25 5.33 9.61 -0.86
N VAL A 26 4.82 8.39 -1.04
CA VAL A 26 5.62 7.17 -1.18
C VAL A 26 5.95 6.85 -2.64
N ASN A 27 7.21 6.53 -2.93
CA ASN A 27 7.58 5.88 -4.17
C ASN A 27 7.13 4.40 -4.17
N LEU A 28 6.04 4.12 -4.88
CA LEU A 28 5.44 2.77 -4.94
C LEU A 28 6.39 1.70 -5.49
N SER A 29 7.27 2.04 -6.43
CA SER A 29 8.20 1.06 -7.01
C SER A 29 9.29 0.67 -6.01
N SER A 30 9.83 1.65 -5.27
CA SER A 30 10.81 1.40 -4.21
C SER A 30 10.19 0.60 -3.07
N LEU A 31 9.01 0.99 -2.60
CA LEU A 31 8.31 0.26 -1.55
C LEU A 31 7.94 -1.17 -2.01
N ALA A 32 7.50 -1.36 -3.25
CA ALA A 32 7.20 -2.70 -3.77
C ALA A 32 8.44 -3.61 -3.79
N ARG A 33 9.64 -3.09 -4.14
CA ARG A 33 10.89 -3.87 -4.05
C ARG A 33 11.22 -4.24 -2.61
N GLN A 34 11.01 -3.34 -1.67
CA GLN A 34 11.22 -3.62 -0.24
C GLN A 34 10.26 -4.71 0.25
N ILE A 35 8.95 -4.57 -0.01
CA ILE A 35 7.94 -5.57 0.37
C ILE A 35 8.25 -6.93 -0.26
N GLN A 36 8.65 -6.94 -1.54
CA GLN A 36 9.04 -8.15 -2.24
C GLN A 36 10.17 -8.88 -1.52
N LYS A 37 11.22 -8.14 -1.12
CA LYS A 37 12.37 -8.68 -0.39
C LYS A 37 11.96 -9.20 0.99
N ASP A 38 11.20 -8.41 1.74
CA ASP A 38 10.80 -8.73 3.12
C ASP A 38 9.87 -9.96 3.18
N LEU A 39 9.01 -10.15 2.18
CA LEU A 39 8.07 -11.27 2.08
C LEU A 39 8.60 -12.46 1.27
N GLY A 40 9.79 -12.36 0.67
CA GLY A 40 10.36 -13.42 -0.17
C GLY A 40 9.56 -13.70 -1.46
N LEU A 41 8.86 -12.70 -2.00
CA LEU A 41 8.00 -12.86 -3.17
C LEU A 41 8.80 -12.77 -4.49
N LYS A 42 8.45 -13.61 -5.46
CA LYS A 42 9.17 -13.63 -6.76
C LYS A 42 8.70 -12.57 -7.74
N ASN A 43 7.41 -12.20 -7.71
CA ASN A 43 6.80 -11.37 -8.73
C ASN A 43 6.66 -9.90 -8.27
N PHE A 44 7.62 -9.07 -8.64
CA PHE A 44 7.62 -7.63 -8.38
C PHE A 44 6.37 -6.92 -8.93
N GLU A 45 5.97 -7.23 -10.17
CA GLU A 45 4.82 -6.58 -10.82
C GLU A 45 3.51 -6.88 -10.08
N ALA A 46 3.35 -8.11 -9.58
CA ALA A 46 2.20 -8.48 -8.75
C ALA A 46 2.18 -7.69 -7.43
N VAL A 47 3.34 -7.52 -6.78
CA VAL A 47 3.47 -6.71 -5.54
C VAL A 47 3.15 -5.24 -5.82
N LYS A 48 3.73 -4.66 -6.87
CA LYS A 48 3.50 -3.27 -7.26
C LYS A 48 2.05 -3.02 -7.64
N ALA A 49 1.42 -3.93 -8.38
CA ALA A 49 0.01 -3.83 -8.74
C ALA A 49 -0.91 -3.91 -7.51
N ALA A 50 -0.62 -4.83 -6.57
CA ALA A 50 -1.35 -4.94 -5.31
C ALA A 50 -1.21 -3.65 -4.46
N LEU A 51 0.01 -3.15 -4.33
CA LEU A 51 0.31 -1.93 -3.58
C LEU A 51 -0.37 -0.69 -4.19
N ARG A 52 -0.35 -0.57 -5.52
CA ARG A 52 -1.01 0.53 -6.24
C ARG A 52 -2.52 0.55 -5.97
N ARG A 53 -3.20 -0.59 -6.14
CA ARG A 53 -4.65 -0.70 -5.87
C ARG A 53 -4.98 -0.36 -4.42
N LEU A 54 -4.15 -0.80 -3.48
CA LEU A 54 -4.31 -0.50 -2.06
C LEU A 54 -4.18 1.01 -1.79
N SER A 55 -3.15 1.65 -2.33
CA SER A 55 -2.92 3.10 -2.20
C SER A 55 -4.06 3.92 -2.80
N GLU A 56 -4.55 3.56 -3.99
CA GLU A 56 -5.69 4.23 -4.62
C GLU A 56 -6.97 4.10 -3.78
N GLY A 57 -7.22 2.93 -3.18
CA GLY A 57 -8.33 2.73 -2.26
C GLY A 57 -8.22 3.60 -1.00
N MET A 58 -7.03 3.65 -0.39
CA MET A 58 -6.75 4.44 0.80
C MET A 58 -6.96 5.94 0.57
N LYS A 59 -6.44 6.48 -0.55
CA LYS A 59 -6.62 7.89 -0.93
C LYS A 59 -8.10 8.26 -1.09
N LYS A 60 -8.88 7.41 -1.77
CA LYS A 60 -10.34 7.61 -1.93
C LYS A 60 -11.05 7.61 -0.57
N THR A 61 -10.67 6.73 0.34
CA THR A 61 -11.25 6.68 1.69
C THR A 61 -10.88 7.91 2.51
N LYS A 62 -9.64 8.39 2.43
CA LYS A 62 -9.18 9.60 3.12
C LYS A 62 -9.95 10.84 2.62
N TYR A 63 -10.00 11.05 1.31
CA TYR A 63 -10.75 12.16 0.70
C TYR A 63 -12.22 12.20 1.15
N LYS A 64 -12.92 11.06 1.11
CA LYS A 64 -14.31 10.95 1.59
C LYS A 64 -14.48 11.23 3.08
N ARG A 65 -13.45 11.01 3.91
CA ARG A 65 -13.50 11.34 5.34
C ARG A 65 -13.33 12.83 5.54
N GLU A 66 -12.40 13.44 4.81
CA GLU A 66 -12.16 14.89 4.85
C GLU A 66 -13.40 15.68 4.38
N GLU A 67 -14.06 15.24 3.30
CA GLU A 67 -15.33 15.84 2.83
C GLU A 67 -16.48 15.80 3.87
N LYS A 68 -16.47 14.83 4.79
CA LYS A 68 -17.53 14.69 5.82
C LYS A 68 -17.30 15.56 7.06
N VAL A 69 -16.09 16.11 7.21
CA VAL A 69 -15.69 16.92 8.38
C VAL A 69 -15.77 18.42 8.07
N LEU A 70 -15.90 18.77 6.78
CA LEU A 70 -16.22 20.11 6.28
C LEU A 70 -17.73 20.35 6.29
#